data_AF-A0A2E8D4Z5-F1
#
_entry.id   AF-A0A2E8D4Z5-F1
#
_cell.length_a   1.000
_cell.length_b   1.000
_cell.length_c   1.000
_cell.angle_alpha   90.00
_cell.angle_beta   90.00
_cell.angle_gamma   90.00
#
_symmetry.space_group_name_H-M   'P 1'
#
loop_
_entity.id
_entity.type
_entity.pdbx_description
1 polymer ?
#
loop_
_entity_poly.entity_id
_entity_poly.type
_entity_poly.pdbx_seq_one_letter_code
_entity_poly.pdbx_strand_id
1 'polypeptide(L)'
;MDRREFGRTTGGIVAATLTHRTCAGAEDPKSIPALLPRDESGHRFALYSDCCSGSGSPGTAVARNLQSVNKMVARLQPQPEFIAFPGDAVSGYTKDYAELRRQWDYWRGTEMKWVRERKLPLFQSTSNHNTYDTGSEKVFRDVHADLPQNGPPGQKGLAYWFRRGDLLYISTHQPDKRMPIDHGWLDQVLIDNADAKYKFVAGHYPVFPVNGYIAWPLWCFPPDQRKPFWDLLVKHRVDTYLASHIIAFDCQVHEGVLQILSGGAGTEYGPGGFMPGRSEYFHAVQIAVDEQGLRYQVHDPSGQVRERLSWPFTLPSVDQWQPVDDSNANTLLRPIDLTSEIVAFRIRGALAKPSRRNSDQTLICGIDSGEGVEPVWIGVDGDSDRLAVQTVPLSGHGWQVWKGPRLAVGQPFDFQVALHPDMGPGGILFRVDGSAAWSTLESTSSKGCEDSKRSQRWAVGHGQSGTADRPFSGELLRILVARKTPLFDAAEQNHRARFRHMQNQPGRVSVRFRKPWANAQRLRGYALTERSLIQGIEESAHVYPRQEREDFGIEAPGCPADRVSARECWD
;
A
#
# COMPACT_ATOMS: atom_id res chain seq x y z
N MET A 1 -27.31 42.34 17.54
CA MET A 1 -26.31 42.93 16.63
C MET A 1 -25.95 41.89 15.59
N ASP A 2 -26.32 42.20 14.35
CA ASP A 2 -26.32 41.34 13.16
C ASP A 2 -24.95 41.41 12.47
N ARG A 3 -24.46 40.27 11.95
CA ARG A 3 -23.23 40.17 11.15
C ARG A 3 -23.63 40.03 9.67
N ARG A 4 -23.83 41.18 9.03
CA ARG A 4 -23.75 41.36 7.58
C ARG A 4 -22.68 42.40 7.26
N GLU A 5 -22.06 42.23 6.09
CA GLU A 5 -21.06 43.07 5.40
C GLU A 5 -19.60 42.65 5.56
N PHE A 6 -19.10 41.95 4.54
CA PHE A 6 -18.09 42.54 3.66
C PHE A 6 -18.20 41.88 2.27
N GLY A 7 -18.67 42.64 1.29
CA GLY A 7 -18.75 42.23 -0.11
C GLY A 7 -17.66 42.90 -0.96
N ARG A 8 -17.24 42.15 -1.98
CA ARG A 8 -16.79 42.58 -3.33
C ARG A 8 -15.42 43.26 -3.49
N THR A 9 -14.51 42.55 -4.16
CA THR A 9 -13.88 42.83 -5.47
C THR A 9 -12.88 41.68 -5.74
N THR A 10 -12.69 41.06 -6.90
CA THR A 10 -12.84 41.43 -8.32
C THR A 10 -12.94 40.13 -9.14
N GLY A 11 -13.86 40.07 -10.10
CA GLY A 11 -13.86 39.06 -11.17
C GLY A 11 -13.01 39.53 -12.36
N GLY A 12 -12.38 38.58 -13.05
CA GLY A 12 -11.56 38.85 -14.24
C GLY A 12 -11.02 37.58 -14.91
N ILE A 13 -11.87 36.93 -15.71
CA ILE A 13 -11.62 36.26 -17.00
C ILE A 13 -10.19 35.78 -17.30
N VAL A 14 -10.00 34.46 -17.45
CA VAL A 14 -9.27 33.86 -18.59
C VAL A 14 -9.99 32.58 -19.02
N ALA A 15 -10.81 32.70 -20.06
CA ALA A 15 -11.13 31.59 -20.94
C ALA A 15 -9.92 31.37 -21.86
N ALA A 16 -9.22 30.25 -21.69
CA ALA A 16 -8.20 29.82 -22.64
C ALA A 16 -8.71 28.62 -23.42
N THR A 17 -9.00 28.90 -24.69
CA THR A 17 -9.33 28.05 -25.82
C THR A 17 -8.60 26.70 -25.79
N LEU A 18 -9.34 25.61 -25.50
CA LEU A 18 -8.96 24.25 -25.88
C LEU A 18 -9.10 24.14 -27.40
N THR A 19 -8.01 24.36 -28.12
CA THR A 19 -7.95 24.02 -29.54
C THR A 19 -7.96 22.50 -29.67
N HIS A 20 -9.06 21.99 -30.24
CA HIS A 20 -9.15 20.63 -30.76
C HIS A 20 -7.95 20.37 -31.69
N ARG A 21 -6.97 19.61 -31.21
CA ARG A 21 -6.11 18.83 -32.11
C ARG A 21 -6.86 17.57 -32.47
N THR A 22 -7.16 17.48 -33.76
CA THR A 22 -7.64 16.29 -34.44
C THR A 22 -6.73 15.11 -34.13
N CYS A 23 -7.36 13.98 -33.80
CA CYS A 23 -6.71 12.70 -33.55
C CYS A 23 -5.97 12.23 -34.81
N ALA A 24 -4.66 12.44 -34.85
CA ALA A 24 -3.77 11.58 -35.59
C ALA A 24 -3.52 10.34 -34.71
N GLY A 25 -3.65 9.15 -35.30
CA GLY A 25 -3.64 7.86 -34.60
C GLY A 25 -2.51 7.75 -33.58
N ALA A 26 -2.88 7.51 -32.32
CA ALA A 26 -1.91 7.25 -31.27
C ALA A 26 -1.18 5.95 -31.61
N GLU A 27 0.14 6.06 -31.79
CA GLU A 27 1.04 4.91 -31.83
C GLU A 27 0.74 3.97 -30.66
N ASP A 28 0.68 2.67 -30.95
CA ASP A 28 0.57 1.61 -29.95
C ASP A 28 1.68 1.80 -28.89
N PRO A 29 1.36 2.00 -27.59
CA PRO A 29 2.37 2.41 -26.63
C PRO A 29 3.37 1.29 -26.42
N LYS A 30 4.66 1.60 -26.64
CA LYS A 30 5.84 0.73 -26.49
C LYS A 30 5.65 -0.34 -25.40
N SER A 31 5.98 -1.59 -25.74
CA SER A 31 6.04 -2.73 -24.83
C SER A 31 6.84 -2.40 -23.56
N ILE A 32 6.40 -2.94 -22.43
CA ILE A 32 7.11 -2.83 -21.15
C ILE A 32 7.88 -4.14 -20.96
N PRO A 33 9.22 -4.11 -20.84
CA PRO A 33 9.98 -5.31 -20.49
C PRO A 33 9.51 -5.87 -19.15
N ALA A 34 9.15 -7.15 -19.14
CA ALA A 34 8.72 -7.85 -17.95
C ALA A 34 9.92 -8.12 -17.03
N LEU A 35 9.72 -7.97 -15.72
CA LEU A 35 10.53 -8.60 -14.69
C LEU A 35 10.50 -10.14 -14.87
N LEU A 36 11.65 -10.70 -15.21
CA LEU A 36 11.84 -12.14 -15.40
C LEU A 36 12.50 -12.78 -14.18
N PRO A 37 12.20 -14.05 -13.87
CA PRO A 37 12.99 -14.85 -12.96
C PRO A 37 14.47 -14.90 -13.41
N ARG A 38 15.39 -15.05 -12.45
CA ARG A 38 16.85 -15.11 -12.71
C ARG A 38 17.30 -16.43 -13.30
N ASP A 39 16.49 -17.48 -13.15
CA ASP A 39 16.75 -18.81 -13.66
C ASP A 39 15.48 -19.43 -14.24
N GLU A 40 15.65 -20.54 -14.97
CA GLU A 40 14.57 -21.22 -15.71
C GLU A 40 13.56 -21.96 -14.82
N SER A 41 13.88 -22.17 -13.54
CA SER A 41 12.98 -22.82 -12.57
C SER A 41 11.93 -21.86 -12.02
N GLY A 42 12.13 -20.56 -12.21
CA GLY A 42 11.30 -19.53 -11.62
C GLY A 42 9.98 -19.29 -12.35
N HIS A 43 9.12 -18.51 -11.71
CA HIS A 43 7.79 -18.15 -12.18
C HIS A 43 7.57 -16.66 -12.20
N ARG A 44 6.74 -16.19 -13.13
CA ARG A 44 6.29 -14.78 -13.16
C ARG A 44 4.77 -14.66 -13.29
N PHE A 45 4.18 -13.75 -12.54
CA PHE A 45 2.75 -13.48 -12.60
C PHE A 45 2.44 -12.02 -12.26
N ALA A 46 1.21 -11.60 -12.52
CA ALA A 46 0.72 -10.29 -12.12
C ALA A 46 -0.26 -10.41 -10.94
N LEU A 47 -0.22 -9.44 -10.04
CA LEU A 47 -1.12 -9.29 -8.90
C LEU A 47 -1.78 -7.91 -8.98
N TYR A 48 -3.12 -7.88 -8.98
CA TYR A 48 -3.92 -6.67 -8.83
C TYR A 48 -5.38 -7.05 -8.61
N SER A 49 -6.12 -6.26 -7.83
CA SER A 49 -7.55 -6.44 -7.58
C SER A 49 -8.22 -5.14 -7.14
N ASP A 50 -9.51 -5.22 -6.82
CA ASP A 50 -10.33 -4.13 -6.30
C ASP A 50 -10.62 -3.06 -7.35
N CYS A 51 -11.30 -3.51 -8.42
CA CYS A 51 -11.89 -2.61 -9.39
C CYS A 51 -13.37 -2.35 -9.11
N CYS A 52 -14.08 -3.22 -8.39
CA CYS A 52 -15.51 -3.08 -8.08
C CYS A 52 -16.38 -2.76 -9.31
N SER A 53 -16.18 -3.48 -10.41
CA SER A 53 -16.81 -3.18 -11.69
C SER A 53 -18.30 -3.54 -11.77
N GLY A 54 -19.03 -2.98 -12.74
CA GLY A 54 -20.41 -3.39 -13.03
C GLY A 54 -21.50 -2.59 -12.32
N SER A 55 -21.18 -1.60 -11.47
CA SER A 55 -22.17 -0.69 -10.89
C SER A 55 -22.72 0.37 -11.87
N GLY A 56 -22.32 0.36 -13.15
CA GLY A 56 -22.82 1.35 -14.11
C GLY A 56 -22.56 1.02 -15.59
N SER A 57 -23.17 1.83 -16.47
CA SER A 57 -23.00 1.77 -17.92
C SER A 57 -21.55 1.95 -18.37
N PRO A 58 -21.15 1.46 -19.55
CA PRO A 58 -19.80 1.69 -20.10
C PRO A 58 -19.37 3.16 -19.99
N GLY A 59 -18.14 3.38 -19.51
CA GLY A 59 -17.60 4.74 -19.37
C GLY A 59 -17.78 5.39 -17.99
N THR A 60 -18.05 4.62 -16.92
CA THR A 60 -17.84 5.09 -15.54
C THR A 60 -16.35 5.39 -15.26
N ALA A 61 -16.06 6.07 -14.15
CA ALA A 61 -14.68 6.29 -13.72
C ALA A 61 -13.98 4.97 -13.39
N VAL A 62 -14.66 4.07 -12.67
CA VAL A 62 -14.20 2.69 -12.41
C VAL A 62 -13.77 1.97 -13.70
N ALA A 63 -14.61 1.96 -14.74
CA ALA A 63 -14.29 1.31 -16.00
C ALA A 63 -13.06 1.93 -16.70
N ARG A 64 -12.92 3.26 -16.63
CA ARG A 64 -11.73 3.96 -17.17
C ARG A 64 -10.47 3.62 -16.39
N ASN A 65 -10.56 3.54 -15.07
CA ASN A 65 -9.43 3.24 -14.19
C ASN A 65 -8.94 1.80 -14.44
N LEU A 66 -9.85 0.81 -14.40
CA LEU A 66 -9.50 -0.58 -14.71
C LEU A 66 -8.95 -0.73 -16.13
N GLN A 67 -9.55 -0.04 -17.12
CA GLN A 67 -9.00 -0.04 -18.48
C GLN A 67 -7.56 0.48 -18.51
N SER A 68 -7.23 1.52 -17.73
CA SER A 68 -5.87 2.05 -17.67
C SER A 68 -4.86 1.06 -17.09
N VAL A 69 -5.23 0.35 -16.02
CA VAL A 69 -4.39 -0.69 -15.40
C VAL A 69 -4.25 -1.89 -16.35
N ASN A 70 -5.35 -2.36 -16.94
CA ASN A 70 -5.34 -3.45 -17.92
C ASN A 70 -4.47 -3.13 -19.14
N LYS A 71 -4.52 -1.89 -19.66
CA LYS A 71 -3.63 -1.46 -20.75
C LYS A 71 -2.16 -1.55 -20.36
N MET A 72 -1.82 -1.21 -19.12
CA MET A 72 -0.45 -1.37 -18.63
C MET A 72 -0.04 -2.84 -18.56
N VAL A 73 -0.84 -3.71 -17.92
CA VAL A 73 -0.52 -5.15 -17.81
C VAL A 73 -0.42 -5.81 -19.19
N ALA A 74 -1.30 -5.44 -20.12
CA ALA A 74 -1.30 -5.96 -21.49
C ALA A 74 -0.04 -5.61 -22.29
N ARG A 75 0.75 -4.62 -21.85
CA ARG A 75 2.01 -4.21 -22.50
C ARG A 75 3.24 -4.97 -21.99
N LEU A 76 3.15 -5.74 -20.90
CA LEU A 76 4.26 -6.51 -20.35
C LEU A 76 4.77 -7.56 -21.35
N GLN A 77 6.08 -7.65 -21.57
CA GLN A 77 6.69 -8.59 -22.50
C GLN A 77 7.94 -9.28 -21.92
N PRO A 78 7.96 -10.63 -21.82
CA PRO A 78 6.84 -11.53 -22.11
C PRO A 78 5.65 -11.34 -21.15
N GLN A 79 4.46 -11.77 -21.57
CA GLN A 79 3.26 -11.76 -20.74
C GLN A 79 3.43 -12.60 -19.45
N PRO A 80 2.71 -12.26 -18.36
CA PRO A 80 2.71 -13.06 -17.14
C PRO A 80 2.19 -14.48 -17.40
N GLU A 81 2.59 -15.45 -16.57
CA GLU A 81 2.12 -16.84 -16.70
C GLU A 81 0.66 -16.99 -16.26
N PHE A 82 0.23 -16.14 -15.33
CA PHE A 82 -1.14 -16.02 -14.84
C PHE A 82 -1.34 -14.66 -14.15
N ILE A 83 -2.60 -14.35 -13.83
CA ILE A 83 -3.01 -13.21 -13.02
C ILE A 83 -3.59 -13.75 -11.71
N ALA A 84 -3.07 -13.29 -10.58
CA ALA A 84 -3.69 -13.44 -9.27
C ALA A 84 -4.58 -12.21 -9.01
N PHE A 85 -5.87 -12.45 -8.73
CA PHE A 85 -6.86 -11.39 -8.52
C PHE A 85 -7.60 -11.60 -7.19
N PRO A 86 -7.04 -11.13 -6.06
CA PRO A 86 -7.55 -11.38 -4.71
C PRO A 86 -8.86 -10.67 -4.32
N GLY A 87 -9.90 -10.73 -5.16
CA GLY A 87 -11.25 -10.25 -4.79
C GLY A 87 -11.70 -8.99 -5.52
N ASP A 88 -12.92 -8.56 -5.19
CA ASP A 88 -13.52 -7.26 -5.59
C ASP A 88 -13.43 -6.91 -7.08
N ALA A 89 -13.64 -7.92 -7.93
CA ALA A 89 -13.76 -7.73 -9.37
C ALA A 89 -15.03 -6.97 -9.77
N VAL A 90 -16.14 -7.25 -9.09
CA VAL A 90 -17.46 -6.65 -9.35
C VAL A 90 -17.94 -5.80 -8.17
N SER A 91 -18.89 -4.91 -8.39
CA SER A 91 -19.43 -4.00 -7.38
C SER A 91 -20.30 -4.73 -6.36
N GLY A 92 -21.00 -5.79 -6.77
CA GLY A 92 -21.66 -6.66 -5.81
C GLY A 92 -22.85 -6.04 -5.10
N TYR A 93 -23.05 -6.47 -3.85
CA TYR A 93 -24.06 -5.98 -2.90
C TYR A 93 -25.46 -5.76 -3.48
N THR A 94 -25.94 -6.71 -4.28
CA THR A 94 -27.28 -6.70 -4.85
C THR A 94 -28.07 -7.93 -4.41
N LYS A 95 -29.37 -7.75 -4.15
CA LYS A 95 -30.29 -8.86 -3.89
C LYS A 95 -30.80 -9.51 -5.18
N ASP A 96 -30.57 -8.89 -6.33
CA ASP A 96 -30.85 -9.47 -7.65
C ASP A 96 -29.61 -10.21 -8.16
N TYR A 97 -29.59 -11.53 -8.01
CA TYR A 97 -28.47 -12.34 -8.50
C TYR A 97 -28.37 -12.40 -10.02
N ALA A 98 -29.43 -12.04 -10.76
CA ALA A 98 -29.33 -11.85 -12.20
C ALA A 98 -28.57 -10.56 -12.53
N GLU A 99 -28.71 -9.51 -11.71
CA GLU A 99 -27.87 -8.31 -11.78
C GLU A 99 -26.41 -8.64 -11.47
N LEU A 100 -26.15 -9.37 -10.38
CA LEU A 100 -24.78 -9.81 -10.07
C LEU A 100 -24.15 -10.59 -11.23
N ARG A 101 -24.93 -11.47 -11.87
CA ARG A 101 -24.48 -12.19 -13.07
C ARG A 101 -24.17 -11.26 -14.24
N ARG A 102 -24.99 -10.23 -14.49
CA ARG A 102 -24.72 -9.20 -15.50
C ARG A 102 -23.42 -8.43 -15.24
N GLN A 103 -23.13 -8.09 -13.98
CA GLN A 103 -21.86 -7.45 -13.61
C GLN A 103 -20.66 -8.34 -13.97
N TRP A 104 -20.75 -9.64 -13.65
CA TRP A 104 -19.72 -10.63 -14.01
C TRP A 104 -19.57 -10.81 -15.52
N ASP A 105 -20.69 -10.92 -16.24
CA ASP A 105 -20.68 -11.08 -17.69
C ASP A 105 -20.08 -9.83 -18.35
N TYR A 106 -20.33 -8.63 -17.82
CA TYR A 106 -19.67 -7.40 -18.29
C TYR A 106 -18.17 -7.39 -18.00
N TRP A 107 -17.76 -7.63 -16.75
CA TRP A 107 -16.37 -7.60 -16.37
C TRP A 107 -15.54 -8.64 -17.15
N ARG A 108 -16.00 -9.90 -17.21
CA ARG A 108 -15.32 -10.97 -17.98
C ARG A 108 -15.44 -10.75 -19.48
N GLY A 109 -16.63 -10.43 -19.95
CA GLY A 109 -16.98 -10.34 -21.37
C GLY A 109 -16.33 -9.17 -22.07
N THR A 110 -16.23 -8.03 -21.38
CA THR A 110 -15.83 -6.73 -21.92
C THR A 110 -14.50 -6.25 -21.36
N GLU A 111 -14.37 -6.05 -20.05
CA GLU A 111 -13.19 -5.39 -19.47
C GLU A 111 -11.96 -6.30 -19.40
N MET A 112 -12.18 -7.58 -19.13
CA MET A 112 -11.18 -8.64 -19.11
C MET A 112 -11.16 -9.47 -20.40
N LYS A 113 -11.82 -8.98 -21.47
CA LYS A 113 -11.83 -9.62 -22.80
C LYS A 113 -10.43 -9.98 -23.30
N TRP A 114 -9.48 -9.07 -23.08
CA TRP A 114 -8.08 -9.23 -23.51
C TRP A 114 -7.39 -10.41 -22.81
N VAL A 115 -7.69 -10.68 -21.53
CA VAL A 115 -7.16 -11.83 -20.78
C VAL A 115 -7.67 -13.13 -21.40
N ARG A 116 -8.99 -13.20 -21.68
CA ARG A 116 -9.62 -14.36 -22.33
C ARG A 116 -9.06 -14.60 -23.73
N GLU A 117 -8.96 -13.56 -24.55
CA GLU A 117 -8.44 -13.67 -25.92
C GLU A 117 -6.99 -14.14 -25.96
N ARG A 118 -6.18 -13.74 -24.97
CA ARG A 118 -4.80 -14.20 -24.80
C ARG A 118 -4.69 -15.54 -24.08
N LYS A 119 -5.81 -16.12 -23.63
CA LYS A 119 -5.87 -17.36 -22.83
C LYS A 119 -4.97 -17.31 -21.59
N LEU A 120 -4.86 -16.13 -20.97
CA LEU A 120 -4.12 -15.97 -19.73
C LEU A 120 -4.94 -16.54 -18.56
N PRO A 121 -4.39 -17.47 -17.76
CA PRO A 121 -5.05 -17.93 -16.56
C PRO A 121 -5.28 -16.78 -15.58
N LEU A 122 -6.49 -16.72 -15.01
CA LEU A 122 -6.93 -15.69 -14.07
C LEU A 122 -7.51 -16.38 -12.83
N PHE A 123 -6.79 -16.25 -11.72
CA PHE A 123 -7.14 -16.90 -10.46
C PHE A 123 -7.78 -15.87 -9.53
N GLN A 124 -9.10 -15.91 -9.45
CA GLN A 124 -9.92 -15.02 -8.64
C GLN A 124 -10.08 -15.57 -7.22
N SER A 125 -9.90 -14.72 -6.21
CA SER A 125 -10.34 -15.04 -4.84
C SER A 125 -11.74 -14.48 -4.56
N THR A 126 -12.41 -15.09 -3.58
CA THR A 126 -13.68 -14.60 -3.03
C THR A 126 -13.47 -13.34 -2.17
N SER A 127 -14.50 -12.50 -2.04
CA SER A 127 -14.49 -11.25 -1.27
C SER A 127 -15.87 -10.82 -0.80
N ASN A 128 -15.92 -9.71 -0.06
CA ASN A 128 -17.15 -9.04 0.39
C ASN A 128 -17.97 -8.44 -0.75
N HIS A 129 -17.41 -8.09 -1.90
CA HIS A 129 -18.23 -7.69 -3.03
C HIS A 129 -18.75 -8.85 -3.88
N ASN A 130 -18.15 -10.04 -3.83
CA ASN A 130 -18.52 -11.11 -4.76
C ASN A 130 -19.08 -12.40 -4.12
N THR A 131 -19.01 -12.52 -2.79
CA THR A 131 -19.48 -13.70 -2.05
C THR A 131 -20.09 -13.36 -0.68
N TYR A 132 -20.77 -12.22 -0.55
CA TYR A 132 -21.35 -11.72 0.71
C TYR A 132 -22.49 -12.58 1.28
N ASP A 133 -23.05 -13.51 0.50
CA ASP A 133 -24.08 -14.44 0.93
C ASP A 133 -24.10 -15.73 0.08
N THR A 134 -24.91 -16.71 0.49
CA THR A 134 -25.00 -18.01 -0.21
C THR A 134 -25.41 -17.91 -1.69
N GLY A 135 -26.20 -16.90 -2.06
CA GLY A 135 -26.66 -16.73 -3.44
C GLY A 135 -25.57 -16.11 -4.34
N SER A 136 -24.82 -15.13 -3.83
CA SER A 136 -23.64 -14.58 -4.49
C SER A 136 -22.52 -15.61 -4.61
N GLU A 137 -22.29 -16.45 -3.59
CA GLU A 137 -21.40 -17.61 -3.71
C GLU A 137 -21.81 -18.58 -4.82
N LYS A 138 -23.13 -18.80 -5.01
CA LYS A 138 -23.61 -19.64 -6.11
C LYS A 138 -23.28 -18.99 -7.46
N VAL A 139 -23.53 -17.69 -7.62
CA VAL A 139 -23.16 -16.96 -8.84
C VAL A 139 -21.66 -17.03 -9.08
N PHE A 140 -20.85 -16.85 -8.04
CA PHE A 140 -19.39 -16.97 -8.13
C PHE A 140 -18.98 -18.34 -8.68
N ARG A 141 -19.46 -19.44 -8.09
CA ARG A 141 -19.16 -20.81 -8.55
C ARG A 141 -19.61 -21.03 -10.01
N ASP A 142 -20.78 -20.53 -10.39
CA ASP A 142 -21.30 -20.68 -11.76
C ASP A 142 -20.45 -19.90 -12.78
N VAL A 143 -20.00 -18.69 -12.43
CA VAL A 143 -19.16 -17.84 -13.30
C VAL A 143 -17.74 -18.41 -13.37
N HIS A 144 -17.19 -18.88 -12.25
CA HIS A 144 -15.83 -19.37 -12.11
C HIS A 144 -15.74 -20.90 -12.04
N ALA A 145 -16.57 -21.59 -12.81
CA ALA A 145 -16.56 -23.05 -12.90
C ALA A 145 -15.21 -23.61 -13.43
N ASP A 146 -14.39 -22.76 -14.05
CA ASP A 146 -13.03 -23.06 -14.50
C ASP A 146 -11.96 -23.03 -13.40
N LEU A 147 -12.25 -22.46 -12.23
CA LEU A 147 -11.32 -22.52 -11.09
C LEU A 147 -11.21 -23.94 -10.54
N PRO A 148 -10.07 -24.32 -9.93
CA PRO A 148 -9.93 -25.64 -9.33
C PRO A 148 -11.01 -25.91 -8.27
N GLN A 149 -11.53 -27.13 -8.28
CA GLN A 149 -12.68 -27.54 -7.47
C GLN A 149 -12.25 -28.43 -6.28
N ASN A 150 -11.12 -28.10 -5.67
CA ASN A 150 -10.41 -28.88 -4.64
C ASN A 150 -10.38 -28.21 -3.25
N GLY A 151 -11.30 -27.27 -3.01
CA GLY A 151 -11.52 -26.65 -1.71
C GLY A 151 -12.07 -27.60 -0.64
N PRO A 152 -12.09 -27.17 0.63
CA PRO A 152 -12.62 -27.95 1.74
C PRO A 152 -14.14 -28.16 1.62
N PRO A 153 -14.72 -29.09 2.42
CA PRO A 153 -16.16 -29.27 2.51
C PRO A 153 -16.89 -27.93 2.73
N GLY A 154 -17.92 -27.68 1.93
CA GLY A 154 -18.67 -26.40 1.96
C GLY A 154 -18.06 -25.25 1.14
N GLN A 155 -16.77 -25.31 0.80
CA GLN A 155 -16.07 -24.24 0.07
C GLN A 155 -15.51 -24.66 -1.28
N LYS A 156 -15.99 -25.77 -1.84
CA LYS A 156 -15.67 -26.19 -3.20
C LYS A 156 -16.00 -25.07 -4.21
N GLY A 157 -15.01 -24.68 -5.00
CA GLY A 157 -15.11 -23.58 -5.96
C GLY A 157 -15.07 -22.18 -5.34
N LEU A 158 -14.79 -22.07 -4.03
CA LEU A 158 -14.62 -20.81 -3.30
C LEU A 158 -13.21 -20.68 -2.72
N ALA A 159 -12.70 -21.76 -2.12
CA ALA A 159 -11.29 -21.94 -1.81
C ALA A 159 -10.73 -23.03 -2.72
N TYR A 160 -9.45 -22.93 -3.08
CA TYR A 160 -8.81 -23.85 -4.02
C TYR A 160 -7.29 -23.73 -4.00
N TRP A 161 -6.61 -24.66 -4.65
CA TRP A 161 -5.17 -24.55 -4.90
C TRP A 161 -4.80 -25.13 -6.27
N PHE A 162 -3.63 -24.77 -6.79
CA PHE A 162 -3.03 -25.38 -7.96
C PHE A 162 -1.50 -25.43 -7.85
N ARG A 163 -0.89 -26.31 -8.65
CA ARG A 163 0.56 -26.39 -8.85
C ARG A 163 0.92 -25.97 -10.27
N ARG A 164 2.08 -25.34 -10.41
CA ARG A 164 2.73 -25.07 -11.69
C ARG A 164 4.22 -25.35 -11.52
N GLY A 165 4.67 -26.57 -11.83
CA GLY A 165 6.02 -27.00 -11.48
C GLY A 165 6.25 -26.86 -9.97
N ASP A 166 7.30 -26.13 -9.60
CA ASP A 166 7.70 -25.93 -8.20
C ASP A 166 6.85 -24.89 -7.45
N LEU A 167 5.96 -24.14 -8.13
CA LEU A 167 5.03 -23.18 -7.52
C LEU A 167 3.74 -23.84 -7.03
N LEU A 168 3.35 -23.53 -5.79
CA LEU A 168 2.05 -23.80 -5.18
C LEU A 168 1.34 -22.47 -4.95
N TYR A 169 0.10 -22.37 -5.41
CA TYR A 169 -0.78 -21.24 -5.14
C TYR A 169 -2.06 -21.74 -4.48
N ILE A 170 -2.47 -21.11 -3.38
CA ILE A 170 -3.66 -21.44 -2.61
C ILE A 170 -4.52 -20.17 -2.50
N SER A 171 -5.79 -20.22 -2.86
CA SER A 171 -6.78 -19.17 -2.60
C SER A 171 -7.71 -19.60 -1.46
N THR A 172 -7.90 -18.73 -0.48
CA THR A 172 -8.76 -18.95 0.69
C THR A 172 -10.12 -18.27 0.54
N HIS A 173 -11.16 -18.82 1.18
CA HIS A 173 -12.49 -18.24 1.15
C HIS A 173 -12.64 -17.11 2.19
N GLN A 174 -12.77 -15.87 1.72
CA GLN A 174 -12.79 -14.66 2.54
C GLN A 174 -13.96 -13.72 2.17
N PRO A 175 -15.23 -14.17 2.31
CA PRO A 175 -16.42 -13.46 1.89
C PRO A 175 -16.76 -12.25 2.77
N ASP A 176 -16.40 -12.25 4.05
CA ASP A 176 -16.78 -11.20 4.99
C ASP A 176 -15.97 -11.30 6.28
N LYS A 177 -16.32 -10.46 7.26
CA LYS A 177 -15.71 -10.37 8.60
C LYS A 177 -15.68 -11.68 9.40
N ARG A 178 -16.51 -12.67 9.07
CA ARG A 178 -16.50 -13.99 9.74
C ARG A 178 -15.25 -14.78 9.37
N MET A 179 -14.69 -14.52 8.18
CA MET A 179 -13.46 -15.12 7.69
C MET A 179 -13.45 -16.65 7.86
N PRO A 180 -14.37 -17.39 7.21
CA PRO A 180 -14.50 -18.85 7.35
C PRO A 180 -13.32 -19.62 6.69
N ILE A 181 -12.08 -19.35 7.07
CA ILE A 181 -10.91 -20.06 6.56
C ILE A 181 -10.84 -21.42 7.26
N ASP A 182 -10.88 -22.50 6.47
CA ASP A 182 -10.62 -23.85 6.98
C ASP A 182 -9.11 -24.04 7.17
N HIS A 183 -8.66 -23.83 8.41
CA HIS A 183 -7.27 -23.94 8.81
C HIS A 183 -6.74 -25.38 8.70
N GLY A 184 -7.60 -26.39 8.90
CA GLY A 184 -7.20 -27.80 8.81
C GLY A 184 -6.94 -28.21 7.36
N TRP A 185 -7.79 -27.77 6.44
CA TRP A 185 -7.56 -27.95 5.01
C TRP A 185 -6.33 -27.21 4.52
N LEU A 186 -6.12 -25.96 4.95
CA LEU A 186 -4.93 -25.19 4.58
C LEU A 186 -3.65 -25.88 5.06
N ASP A 187 -3.61 -26.33 6.32
CA ASP A 187 -2.50 -27.09 6.89
C ASP A 187 -2.22 -28.36 6.08
N GLN A 188 -3.27 -29.13 5.73
CA GLN A 188 -3.13 -30.35 4.96
C GLN A 188 -2.63 -30.11 3.53
N VAL A 189 -3.13 -29.10 2.82
CA VAL A 189 -2.66 -28.74 1.46
C VAL A 189 -1.17 -28.39 1.49
N LEU A 190 -0.72 -27.65 2.51
CA LEU A 190 0.68 -27.28 2.67
C LEU A 190 1.58 -28.48 3.04
N ILE A 191 1.06 -29.44 3.81
CA ILE A 191 1.74 -30.73 4.10
C ILE A 191 1.88 -31.56 2.82
N ASP A 192 0.78 -31.73 2.08
CA ASP A 192 0.73 -32.58 0.89
C ASP A 192 1.58 -32.04 -0.27
N ASN A 193 1.87 -30.74 -0.25
CA ASN A 193 2.71 -30.04 -1.23
C ASN A 193 3.97 -29.46 -0.58
N ALA A 194 4.53 -30.14 0.43
CA ALA A 194 5.71 -29.68 1.15
C ALA A 194 6.95 -29.55 0.25
N ASP A 195 6.99 -30.27 -0.88
CA ASP A 195 8.02 -30.22 -1.92
C ASP A 195 8.01 -28.94 -2.76
N ALA A 196 6.92 -28.15 -2.71
CA ALA A 196 6.85 -26.86 -3.39
C ALA A 196 7.96 -25.92 -2.93
N LYS A 197 8.78 -25.42 -3.87
CA LYS A 197 9.81 -24.42 -3.57
C LYS A 197 9.22 -23.02 -3.35
N TYR A 198 8.14 -22.70 -4.06
CA TYR A 198 7.49 -21.39 -4.01
C TYR A 198 6.04 -21.55 -3.60
N LYS A 199 5.65 -20.98 -2.47
CA LYS A 199 4.33 -21.14 -1.85
C LYS A 199 3.67 -19.77 -1.68
N PHE A 200 2.55 -19.60 -2.36
CA PHE A 200 1.72 -18.40 -2.27
C PHE A 200 0.36 -18.74 -1.71
N VAL A 201 -0.08 -17.98 -0.71
CA VAL A 201 -1.46 -18.02 -0.22
C VAL A 201 -2.10 -16.69 -0.57
N ALA A 202 -3.34 -16.71 -1.07
CA ALA A 202 -4.07 -15.53 -1.45
C ALA A 202 -5.40 -15.46 -0.72
N GLY A 203 -5.80 -14.24 -0.41
CA GLY A 203 -7.05 -13.91 0.26
C GLY A 203 -7.41 -12.46 0.01
N HIS A 204 -8.63 -12.08 0.35
CA HIS A 204 -9.07 -10.71 0.09
C HIS A 204 -8.55 -9.73 1.14
N TYR A 205 -8.62 -10.07 2.43
CA TYR A 205 -8.31 -9.15 3.51
C TYR A 205 -6.84 -9.23 3.93
N PRO A 206 -6.22 -8.11 4.33
CA PRO A 206 -4.92 -8.16 5.00
C PRO A 206 -5.05 -8.75 6.41
N VAL A 207 -4.05 -9.54 6.80
CA VAL A 207 -3.89 -10.05 8.16
C VAL A 207 -3.41 -8.94 9.07
N PHE A 208 -2.35 -8.25 8.66
CA PHE A 208 -1.78 -7.10 9.37
C PHE A 208 -2.29 -5.79 8.78
N PRO A 209 -2.67 -4.81 9.61
CA PRO A 209 -3.12 -3.50 9.14
C PRO A 209 -2.14 -2.82 8.20
N VAL A 210 -2.69 -2.05 7.25
CA VAL A 210 -1.96 -1.33 6.20
C VAL A 210 -2.39 0.14 6.23
N ASN A 211 -1.47 1.08 6.01
CA ASN A 211 -1.78 2.51 5.85
C ASN A 211 -2.70 3.12 6.93
N GLY A 212 -2.59 2.66 8.18
CA GLY A 212 -3.42 3.12 9.29
C GLY A 212 -4.85 2.58 9.30
N TYR A 213 -5.21 1.71 8.36
CA TYR A 213 -6.48 0.98 8.33
C TYR A 213 -6.47 -0.17 9.34
N ILE A 214 -6.51 0.20 10.63
CA ILE A 214 -6.39 -0.72 11.77
C ILE A 214 -7.74 -1.29 12.26
N ALA A 215 -8.86 -0.68 11.86
CA ALA A 215 -10.16 -1.00 12.43
C ALA A 215 -10.69 -2.35 11.90
N TRP A 216 -10.94 -3.26 12.84
CA TRP A 216 -11.81 -4.42 12.63
C TRP A 216 -13.26 -4.02 12.97
N PRO A 217 -14.29 -4.56 12.28
CA PRO A 217 -14.27 -5.59 11.23
C PRO A 217 -14.04 -5.06 9.81
N LEU A 218 -13.78 -3.76 9.67
CA LEU A 218 -13.90 -3.13 8.37
C LEU A 218 -12.70 -3.38 7.46
N TRP A 219 -11.48 -3.43 7.99
CA TRP A 219 -10.28 -3.29 7.16
C TRP A 219 -9.30 -4.47 7.18
N CYS A 220 -9.36 -5.30 8.20
CA CYS A 220 -8.35 -6.34 8.41
C CYS A 220 -8.95 -7.56 9.11
N PHE A 221 -8.16 -8.62 9.20
CA PHE A 221 -8.55 -9.86 9.85
C PHE A 221 -9.09 -9.67 11.28
N PRO A 222 -10.04 -10.53 11.71
CA PRO A 222 -10.40 -10.68 13.12
C PRO A 222 -9.17 -10.89 14.00
N PRO A 223 -8.98 -10.11 15.07
CA PRO A 223 -7.77 -10.20 15.91
C PRO A 223 -7.48 -11.62 16.40
N ASP A 224 -8.51 -12.39 16.74
CA ASP A 224 -8.44 -13.78 17.21
C ASP A 224 -8.05 -14.79 16.11
N GLN A 225 -8.27 -14.45 14.83
CA GLN A 225 -7.92 -15.32 13.70
C GLN A 225 -6.57 -14.98 13.05
N ARG A 226 -5.99 -13.79 13.31
CA ARG A 226 -4.69 -13.38 12.73
C ARG A 226 -3.59 -14.36 13.03
N LYS A 227 -3.39 -14.67 14.32
CA LYS A 227 -2.28 -15.51 14.77
C LYS A 227 -2.43 -16.96 14.28
N PRO A 228 -3.57 -17.66 14.48
CA PRO A 228 -3.72 -19.03 13.98
C PRO A 228 -3.49 -19.17 12.47
N PHE A 229 -3.97 -18.21 11.68
CA PHE A 229 -3.74 -18.20 10.23
C PHE A 229 -2.27 -17.98 9.90
N TRP A 230 -1.64 -16.95 10.48
CA TRP A 230 -0.25 -16.62 10.17
C TRP A 230 0.74 -17.68 10.65
N ASP A 231 0.52 -18.26 11.83
CA ASP A 231 1.34 -19.35 12.37
C ASP A 231 1.42 -20.54 11.40
N LEU A 232 0.32 -20.85 10.68
CA LEU A 232 0.34 -21.90 9.64
C LEU A 232 1.24 -21.52 8.46
N LEU A 233 1.17 -20.25 8.02
CA LEU A 233 2.01 -19.77 6.92
C LEU A 233 3.50 -19.84 7.30
N VAL A 234 3.83 -19.42 8.52
CA VAL A 234 5.20 -19.49 9.07
C VAL A 234 5.66 -20.94 9.21
N LYS A 235 4.84 -21.81 9.82
CA LYS A 235 5.12 -23.25 10.01
C LYS A 235 5.51 -23.93 8.69
N HIS A 236 4.81 -23.59 7.61
CA HIS A 236 5.01 -24.20 6.29
C HIS A 236 5.96 -23.45 5.36
N ARG A 237 6.59 -22.38 5.86
CA ARG A 237 7.50 -21.52 5.10
C ARG A 237 6.83 -21.03 3.81
N VAL A 238 5.61 -20.53 3.94
CA VAL A 238 4.94 -19.82 2.83
C VAL A 238 5.75 -18.57 2.51
N ASP A 239 6.04 -18.33 1.23
CA ASP A 239 6.86 -17.18 0.83
C ASP A 239 6.07 -15.88 0.96
N THR A 240 4.79 -15.90 0.54
CA THR A 240 3.98 -14.69 0.47
C THR A 240 2.48 -14.97 0.62
N TYR A 241 1.85 -14.17 1.48
CA TYR A 241 0.42 -13.92 1.50
C TYR A 241 0.06 -12.74 0.60
N LEU A 242 -0.80 -12.97 -0.40
CA LEU A 242 -1.27 -11.99 -1.36
C LEU A 242 -2.67 -11.50 -0.94
N ALA A 243 -2.77 -10.22 -0.60
CA ALA A 243 -3.98 -9.60 -0.07
C ALA A 243 -4.48 -8.43 -0.94
N SER A 244 -5.69 -7.96 -0.66
CA SER A 244 -6.30 -6.79 -1.28
C SER A 244 -7.15 -5.99 -0.28
N HIS A 245 -8.39 -5.60 -0.63
CA HIS A 245 -9.40 -4.93 0.20
C HIS A 245 -9.11 -3.45 0.52
N ILE A 246 -7.86 -3.13 0.82
CA ILE A 246 -7.41 -1.74 1.01
C ILE A 246 -6.93 -1.20 -0.34
N ILE A 247 -7.44 -0.03 -0.75
CA ILE A 247 -7.17 0.57 -2.07
C ILE A 247 -5.80 1.25 -2.10
N ALA A 248 -4.77 0.47 -1.81
CA ALA A 248 -3.40 0.88 -1.65
C ALA A 248 -2.45 -0.19 -2.20
N PHE A 249 -1.17 0.13 -2.26
CA PHE A 249 -0.11 -0.87 -2.28
C PHE A 249 0.61 -0.88 -0.93
N ASP A 250 0.94 -2.06 -0.40
CA ASP A 250 1.83 -2.21 0.75
C ASP A 250 2.55 -3.56 0.73
N CYS A 251 3.73 -3.61 1.32
CA CYS A 251 4.55 -4.80 1.46
C CYS A 251 5.16 -4.86 2.86
N GLN A 252 4.73 -5.84 3.64
CA GLN A 252 5.24 -6.10 4.99
C GLN A 252 5.82 -7.51 5.06
N VAL A 253 6.65 -7.78 6.06
CA VAL A 253 7.12 -9.13 6.39
C VAL A 253 6.78 -9.43 7.84
N HIS A 254 6.35 -10.64 8.16
CA HIS A 254 6.15 -11.07 9.54
C HIS A 254 6.68 -12.49 9.69
N GLU A 255 7.70 -12.65 10.52
CA GLU A 255 8.37 -13.94 10.77
C GLU A 255 8.84 -14.62 9.47
N GLY A 256 9.33 -13.79 8.53
CA GLY A 256 9.87 -14.23 7.24
C GLY A 256 8.86 -14.39 6.11
N VAL A 257 7.56 -14.39 6.39
CA VAL A 257 6.49 -14.46 5.38
C VAL A 257 6.13 -13.05 4.92
N LEU A 258 6.08 -12.80 3.62
CA LEU A 258 5.64 -11.49 3.09
C LEU A 258 4.11 -11.38 3.11
N GLN A 259 3.56 -10.22 3.44
CA GLN A 259 2.21 -9.80 3.07
C GLN A 259 2.33 -8.73 1.99
N ILE A 260 1.93 -9.05 0.75
CA ILE A 260 1.85 -8.08 -0.35
C ILE A 260 0.39 -7.76 -0.59
N LEU A 261 0.03 -6.49 -0.45
CA LEU A 261 -1.32 -5.98 -0.66
C LEU A 261 -1.39 -5.19 -1.97
N SER A 262 -2.42 -5.46 -2.79
CA SER A 262 -2.66 -4.70 -4.04
C SER A 262 -4.16 -4.49 -4.35
N GLY A 263 -4.73 -3.42 -3.79
CA GLY A 263 -6.08 -2.93 -4.14
C GLY A 263 -6.07 -1.87 -5.24
N GLY A 264 -5.15 -1.97 -6.21
CA GLY A 264 -4.85 -0.91 -7.18
C GLY A 264 -5.65 -0.94 -8.48
N ALA A 265 -6.60 -1.87 -8.67
CA ALA A 265 -7.15 -2.16 -10.00
C ALA A 265 -8.17 -1.14 -10.52
N GLY A 266 -8.57 -0.15 -9.73
CA GLY A 266 -9.28 1.02 -10.27
C GLY A 266 -10.62 1.38 -9.61
N THR A 267 -10.97 0.81 -8.46
CA THR A 267 -12.18 1.24 -7.75
C THR A 267 -12.11 2.74 -7.39
N GLU A 268 -13.28 3.37 -7.32
CA GLU A 268 -13.44 4.74 -6.81
C GLU A 268 -14.05 4.77 -5.40
N TYR A 269 -14.35 3.59 -4.86
CA TYR A 269 -14.98 3.43 -3.56
C TYR A 269 -13.91 3.29 -2.49
N GLY A 270 -13.88 4.24 -1.56
CA GLY A 270 -13.09 4.17 -0.34
C GLY A 270 -13.62 5.17 0.70
N PRO A 271 -13.14 5.10 1.94
CA PRO A 271 -13.66 5.94 3.02
C PRO A 271 -13.59 7.43 2.64
N GLY A 272 -14.72 8.13 2.81
CA GLY A 272 -14.88 9.54 2.46
C GLY A 272 -14.85 9.87 0.95
N GLY A 273 -14.84 8.88 0.05
CA GLY A 273 -14.75 9.09 -1.40
C GLY A 273 -13.37 9.51 -1.90
N PHE A 274 -12.32 9.33 -1.08
CA PHE A 274 -10.96 9.79 -1.36
C PHE A 274 -9.95 8.66 -1.61
N MET A 275 -10.37 7.52 -2.17
CA MET A 275 -9.42 6.46 -2.57
C MET A 275 -9.24 6.38 -4.09
N PRO A 276 -7.99 6.23 -4.59
CA PRO A 276 -6.75 6.11 -3.82
C PRO A 276 -6.43 7.40 -3.06
N GLY A 277 -5.99 7.25 -1.80
CA GLY A 277 -5.58 8.37 -0.96
C GLY A 277 -4.49 9.20 -1.63
N ARG A 278 -4.20 10.40 -1.13
CA ARG A 278 -3.19 11.29 -1.76
C ARG A 278 -1.80 10.65 -1.92
N SER A 279 -1.49 9.63 -1.12
CA SER A 279 -0.25 8.87 -1.17
C SER A 279 -0.26 7.66 -2.10
N GLU A 280 -1.44 7.26 -2.58
CA GLU A 280 -1.72 6.04 -3.32
C GLU A 280 -1.98 6.32 -4.81
N TYR A 281 -1.98 5.25 -5.61
CA TYR A 281 -2.15 5.31 -7.06
C TYR A 281 -2.69 3.97 -7.57
N PHE A 282 -3.40 4.00 -8.70
CA PHE A 282 -3.78 2.77 -9.39
C PHE A 282 -2.54 2.04 -9.89
N HIS A 283 -2.54 0.71 -9.81
CA HIS A 283 -1.36 -0.07 -10.12
C HIS A 283 -1.68 -1.52 -10.43
N ALA A 284 -0.67 -2.21 -10.96
CA ALA A 284 -0.55 -3.65 -10.84
C ALA A 284 0.89 -4.03 -10.46
N VAL A 285 1.02 -5.14 -9.76
CA VAL A 285 2.30 -5.67 -9.30
C VAL A 285 2.73 -6.78 -10.24
N GLN A 286 3.93 -6.67 -10.80
CA GLN A 286 4.60 -7.79 -11.45
C GLN A 286 5.47 -8.51 -10.44
N ILE A 287 5.31 -9.84 -10.33
CA ILE A 287 6.09 -10.69 -9.43
C ILE A 287 6.91 -11.67 -10.26
N ALA A 288 8.17 -11.87 -9.88
CA ALA A 288 9.04 -12.94 -10.34
C ALA A 288 9.65 -13.64 -9.13
N VAL A 289 9.58 -14.97 -9.09
CA VAL A 289 10.18 -15.79 -8.02
C VAL A 289 11.09 -16.84 -8.64
N ASP A 290 12.23 -17.08 -8.00
CA ASP A 290 13.26 -18.02 -8.44
C ASP A 290 14.04 -18.54 -7.21
N GLU A 291 15.08 -19.35 -7.40
CA GLU A 291 15.79 -19.99 -6.28
C GLU A 291 16.49 -18.97 -5.36
N GLN A 292 16.72 -17.77 -5.87
CA GLN A 292 17.30 -16.66 -5.11
C GLN A 292 16.23 -15.79 -4.44
N GLY A 293 14.96 -16.17 -4.49
CA GLY A 293 13.84 -15.52 -3.83
C GLY A 293 12.90 -14.74 -4.76
N LEU A 294 12.08 -13.89 -4.15
CA LEU A 294 11.05 -13.10 -4.81
C LEU A 294 11.55 -11.70 -5.19
N ARG A 295 11.19 -11.24 -6.37
CA ARG A 295 11.27 -9.83 -6.78
C ARG A 295 9.91 -9.35 -7.24
N TYR A 296 9.62 -8.07 -7.00
CA TYR A 296 8.47 -7.43 -7.62
C TYR A 296 8.80 -6.05 -8.18
N GLN A 297 7.95 -5.60 -9.09
CA GLN A 297 7.85 -4.22 -9.56
C GLN A 297 6.37 -3.80 -9.56
N VAL A 298 6.08 -2.63 -9.00
CA VAL A 298 4.73 -2.04 -9.00
C VAL A 298 4.69 -0.98 -10.08
N HIS A 299 3.80 -1.14 -11.05
CA HIS A 299 3.65 -0.21 -12.16
C HIS A 299 2.39 0.63 -12.00
N ASP A 300 2.51 1.94 -12.19
CA ASP A 300 1.35 2.80 -12.39
C ASP A 300 0.74 2.59 -13.79
N PRO A 301 -0.43 3.18 -14.14
CA PRO A 301 -1.08 2.92 -15.42
C PRO A 301 -0.30 3.43 -16.65
N SER A 302 0.70 4.31 -16.45
CA SER A 302 1.60 4.72 -17.53
C SER A 302 2.64 3.64 -17.87
N GLY A 303 2.86 2.69 -16.95
CA GLY A 303 3.90 1.66 -17.00
C GLY A 303 5.15 2.02 -16.22
N GLN A 304 5.18 3.15 -15.53
CA GLN A 304 6.33 3.56 -14.71
C GLN A 304 6.40 2.68 -13.45
N VAL A 305 7.59 2.12 -13.18
CA VAL A 305 7.87 1.44 -11.91
C VAL A 305 7.90 2.47 -10.78
N ARG A 306 6.99 2.30 -9.82
CA ARG A 306 6.86 3.16 -8.63
C ARG A 306 7.55 2.55 -7.43
N GLU A 307 7.45 1.24 -7.30
CA GLU A 307 8.00 0.47 -6.17
C GLU A 307 8.58 -0.85 -6.68
N ARG A 308 9.51 -1.41 -5.92
CA ARG A 308 10.19 -2.67 -6.28
C ARG A 308 10.84 -3.30 -5.06
N LEU A 309 10.98 -4.61 -5.05
CA LEU A 309 11.70 -5.31 -3.98
C LEU A 309 12.51 -6.47 -4.54
N SER A 310 13.58 -6.82 -3.82
CA SER A 310 14.22 -8.13 -3.89
C SER A 310 14.25 -8.72 -2.50
N TRP A 311 13.63 -9.88 -2.32
CA TRP A 311 13.46 -10.56 -1.04
C TRP A 311 13.90 -12.03 -1.13
N PRO A 312 14.65 -12.56 -0.15
CA PRO A 312 15.21 -11.84 0.99
C PRO A 312 16.33 -10.88 0.56
N PHE A 313 16.48 -9.77 1.29
CA PHE A 313 17.67 -8.94 1.14
C PHE A 313 18.82 -9.55 1.96
N THR A 314 20.05 -9.41 1.45
CA THR A 314 21.25 -9.85 2.18
C THR A 314 21.97 -8.67 2.80
N LEU A 315 22.52 -8.86 3.99
CA LEU A 315 23.44 -7.96 4.66
C LEU A 315 24.83 -8.61 4.76
N PRO A 316 25.91 -7.84 4.92
CA PRO A 316 27.20 -8.37 5.34
C PRO A 316 27.07 -9.23 6.60
N SER A 317 27.98 -10.20 6.79
CA SER A 317 28.02 -10.98 8.03
C SER A 317 28.32 -10.06 9.21
N VAL A 318 27.79 -10.38 10.40
CA VAL A 318 27.80 -9.45 11.55
C VAL A 318 29.22 -9.12 12.04
N ASP A 319 30.20 -9.99 11.80
CA ASP A 319 31.62 -9.74 12.04
C ASP A 319 32.21 -8.61 11.17
N GLN A 320 31.55 -8.27 10.07
CA GLN A 320 31.92 -7.17 9.18
C GLN A 320 31.23 -5.84 9.54
N TRP A 321 30.32 -5.84 10.53
CA TRP A 321 29.58 -4.64 10.92
C TRP A 321 30.47 -3.74 11.77
N GLN A 322 30.34 -2.42 11.57
CA GLN A 322 31.23 -1.45 12.19
C GLN A 322 30.67 -0.98 13.53
N PRO A 323 31.47 -0.92 14.61
CA PRO A 323 31.02 -0.39 15.88
C PRO A 323 30.76 1.11 15.79
N VAL A 324 29.61 1.53 16.31
CA VAL A 324 29.21 2.94 16.35
C VAL A 324 29.09 3.39 17.80
N ASP A 325 29.73 4.50 18.11
CA ASP A 325 29.59 5.24 19.37
C ASP A 325 29.48 6.74 19.07
N ASP A 326 29.30 7.55 20.11
CA ASP A 326 29.10 8.99 19.94
C ASP A 326 30.31 9.71 19.30
N SER A 327 31.53 9.16 19.47
CA SER A 327 32.76 9.75 18.93
C SER A 327 32.89 9.56 17.41
N ASN A 328 32.30 8.49 16.86
CA ASN A 328 32.43 8.13 15.45
C ASN A 328 31.10 8.14 14.67
N ALA A 329 29.95 8.33 15.33
CA ALA A 329 28.63 8.29 14.70
C ALA A 329 28.49 9.22 13.50
N ASN A 330 29.03 10.44 13.60
CA ASN A 330 28.99 11.40 12.49
C ASN A 330 29.83 10.97 11.29
N THR A 331 30.93 10.24 11.50
CA THR A 331 31.77 9.74 10.41
C THR A 331 31.09 8.57 9.69
N LEU A 332 30.45 7.68 10.45
CA LEU A 332 29.87 6.44 9.91
C LEU A 332 28.44 6.63 9.37
N LEU A 333 27.61 7.43 10.03
CA LEU A 333 26.17 7.51 9.74
C LEU A 333 25.76 8.74 8.93
N ARG A 334 26.48 9.87 8.99
CA ARG A 334 26.16 11.06 8.18
C ARG A 334 26.21 10.82 6.66
N PRO A 335 27.10 9.96 6.12
CA PRO A 335 27.12 9.67 4.69
C PRO A 335 25.90 8.88 4.19
N ILE A 336 25.14 8.24 5.09
CA ILE A 336 24.02 7.37 4.74
C ILE A 336 22.86 8.17 4.14
N ASP A 337 22.29 7.65 3.06
CA ASP A 337 21.00 8.07 2.51
C ASP A 337 19.93 7.00 2.79
N LEU A 338 19.11 7.22 3.82
CA LEU A 338 18.02 6.31 4.19
C LEU A 338 16.97 6.13 3.09
N THR A 339 16.95 6.99 2.07
CA THR A 339 16.01 6.87 0.93
C THR A 339 16.54 5.98 -0.20
N SER A 340 17.79 5.52 -0.12
CA SER A 340 18.42 4.73 -1.19
C SER A 340 19.34 3.60 -0.70
N GLU A 341 19.63 3.53 0.59
CA GLU A 341 20.43 2.47 1.20
C GLU A 341 19.61 1.68 2.23
N ILE A 342 19.81 0.37 2.27
CA ILE A 342 19.37 -0.46 3.40
C ILE A 342 20.38 -0.24 4.52
N VAL A 343 19.90 0.12 5.70
CA VAL A 343 20.74 0.35 6.88
C VAL A 343 20.29 -0.56 7.99
N ALA A 344 21.23 -1.30 8.57
CA ALA A 344 20.94 -2.21 9.66
C ALA A 344 21.80 -1.90 10.88
N PHE A 345 21.17 -1.93 12.05
CA PHE A 345 21.79 -1.75 13.35
C PHE A 345 21.66 -3.03 14.16
N ARG A 346 22.73 -3.49 14.80
CA ARG A 346 22.66 -4.51 15.86
C ARG A 346 22.87 -3.78 17.17
N ILE A 347 21.89 -3.86 18.05
CA ILE A 347 21.85 -3.09 19.29
C ILE A 347 21.82 -4.06 20.46
N ARG A 348 22.77 -3.91 21.36
CA ARG A 348 22.91 -4.70 22.58
C ARG A 348 23.00 -3.80 23.80
N GLY A 349 22.48 -4.27 24.93
CA GLY A 349 22.53 -3.57 26.20
C GLY A 349 21.60 -4.20 27.21
N ALA A 350 21.43 -3.55 28.36
CA ALA A 350 20.43 -3.92 29.35
C ALA A 350 19.79 -2.65 29.92
N LEU A 351 18.46 -2.63 30.07
CA LEU A 351 17.79 -1.53 30.74
C LEU A 351 18.03 -1.63 32.24
N ALA A 352 18.53 -0.57 32.88
CA ALA A 352 18.76 -0.59 34.33
C ALA A 352 17.46 -0.33 35.10
N LYS A 353 16.55 0.44 34.52
CA LYS A 353 15.27 0.84 35.11
C LYS A 353 14.20 0.89 34.01
N PRO A 354 12.90 0.72 34.36
CA PRO A 354 11.84 1.02 33.41
C PRO A 354 11.94 2.48 33.00
N SER A 355 11.49 2.79 31.79
CA SER A 355 11.34 4.18 31.40
C SER A 355 10.34 4.85 32.35
N ARG A 356 10.63 6.09 32.74
CA ARG A 356 9.62 6.88 33.46
C ARG A 356 8.57 7.30 32.45
N ARG A 357 7.31 7.35 32.86
CA ARG A 357 6.22 7.88 32.02
C ARG A 357 6.64 9.22 31.40
N ASN A 358 6.42 9.38 30.09
CA ASN A 358 6.89 10.52 29.28
C ASN A 358 8.42 10.74 29.25
N SER A 359 9.24 9.71 29.51
CA SER A 359 10.70 9.78 29.46
C SER A 359 11.24 8.65 28.59
N ASP A 360 11.17 8.86 27.26
CA ASP A 360 11.81 7.95 26.31
C ASP A 360 13.33 7.82 26.58
N GLN A 361 13.91 6.71 26.15
CA GLN A 361 15.36 6.47 26.23
C GLN A 361 15.94 6.28 24.83
N THR A 362 16.98 7.03 24.50
CA THR A 362 17.54 7.04 23.14
C THR A 362 18.62 5.98 22.97
N LEU A 363 18.54 5.18 21.91
CA LEU A 363 19.61 4.27 21.51
C LEU A 363 20.44 4.94 20.40
N ILE A 364 19.78 5.44 19.35
CA ILE A 364 20.38 6.14 18.22
C ILE A 364 19.47 7.32 17.84
N CYS A 365 20.06 8.49 17.59
CA CYS A 365 19.33 9.68 17.17
C CYS A 365 20.01 10.34 15.97
N GLY A 366 19.24 10.55 14.90
CA GLY A 366 19.58 11.46 13.83
C GLY A 366 19.20 12.89 14.22
N ILE A 367 20.13 13.82 14.08
CA ILE A 367 19.99 15.19 14.55
C ILE A 367 19.80 16.13 13.36
N ASP A 368 18.79 16.99 13.45
CA ASP A 368 18.71 18.22 12.68
C ASP A 368 19.37 19.36 13.47
N SER A 369 20.27 20.14 12.85
CA SER A 369 20.92 21.27 13.53
C SER A 369 20.12 22.58 13.45
N GLY A 370 18.98 22.59 12.74
CA GLY A 370 17.95 23.62 12.91
C GLY A 370 17.07 23.38 14.14
N GLU A 371 16.11 24.27 14.40
CA GLU A 371 15.05 24.09 15.43
C GLU A 371 14.01 23.00 15.04
N GLY A 372 14.45 21.96 14.31
CA GLY A 372 13.60 20.92 13.76
C GLY A 372 13.44 19.70 14.66
N VAL A 373 12.53 18.81 14.24
CA VAL A 373 12.36 17.47 14.80
C VAL A 373 13.44 16.51 14.28
N GLU A 374 13.76 15.48 15.07
CA GLU A 374 14.71 14.42 14.76
C GLU A 374 14.29 13.70 13.47
N PRO A 375 15.12 13.70 12.42
CA PRO A 375 14.77 13.00 11.19
C PRO A 375 14.56 11.49 11.38
N VAL A 376 15.30 10.90 12.32
CA VAL A 376 15.17 9.49 12.72
C VAL A 376 15.56 9.33 14.18
N TRP A 377 14.82 8.50 14.90
CA TRP A 377 15.12 8.14 16.28
C TRP A 377 14.82 6.66 16.49
N ILE A 378 15.74 5.95 17.15
CA ILE A 378 15.57 4.57 17.58
C ILE A 378 15.78 4.56 19.09
N GLY A 379 14.81 4.06 19.84
CA GLY A 379 14.89 4.07 21.28
C GLY A 379 13.82 3.23 21.97
N VAL A 380 13.64 3.48 23.25
CA VAL A 380 12.66 2.82 24.11
C VAL A 380 11.60 3.83 24.48
N ASP A 381 10.36 3.50 24.15
CA ASP A 381 9.18 4.29 24.45
C ASP A 381 8.95 4.40 25.96
N GLY A 382 8.73 5.63 26.43
CA GLY A 382 8.61 5.98 27.84
C GLY A 382 7.39 5.41 28.55
N ASP A 383 6.34 5.11 27.80
CA ASP A 383 5.04 4.71 28.35
C ASP A 383 4.84 3.18 28.31
N SER A 384 5.51 2.49 27.38
CA SER A 384 5.30 1.07 27.13
C SER A 384 6.55 0.19 27.29
N ASP A 385 7.73 0.78 27.49
CA ASP A 385 9.04 0.10 27.44
C ASP A 385 9.25 -0.69 26.14
N ARG A 386 8.57 -0.32 25.06
CA ARG A 386 8.70 -0.95 23.75
C ARG A 386 9.84 -0.32 22.96
N LEU A 387 10.55 -1.14 22.20
CA LEU A 387 11.37 -0.62 21.11
C LEU A 387 10.50 0.27 20.22
N ALA A 388 11.00 1.44 19.86
CA ALA A 388 10.33 2.35 18.96
C ALA A 388 11.31 2.92 17.94
N VAL A 389 10.85 3.02 16.70
CA VAL A 389 11.53 3.74 15.62
C VAL A 389 10.61 4.88 15.22
N GLN A 390 11.15 6.09 15.15
CA GLN A 390 10.46 7.28 14.69
C GLN A 390 11.20 7.82 13.46
N THR A 391 10.45 8.24 12.44
CA THR A 391 11.01 8.94 11.29
C THR A 391 10.18 10.18 10.99
N VAL A 392 10.82 11.19 10.41
CA VAL A 392 10.14 12.39 9.90
C VAL A 392 10.21 12.37 8.39
N PRO A 393 9.05 12.33 7.69
CA PRO A 393 9.03 12.38 6.25
C PRO A 393 9.42 13.79 5.75
N LEU A 394 10.01 13.89 4.56
CA LEU A 394 10.41 15.15 3.88
C LEU A 394 9.21 16.07 3.70
N SER A 395 8.04 15.49 3.48
CA SER A 395 6.76 16.19 3.40
C SER A 395 6.31 16.88 4.70
N GLY A 396 6.95 16.57 5.84
CA GLY A 396 6.72 17.26 7.11
C GLY A 396 5.46 16.84 7.86
N HIS A 397 4.87 15.68 7.53
CA HIS A 397 3.63 15.15 8.11
C HIS A 397 3.77 14.62 9.57
N GLY A 398 4.65 15.21 10.37
CA GLY A 398 4.92 14.78 11.76
C GLY A 398 5.63 13.43 11.85
N TRP A 399 5.87 12.96 13.08
CA TRP A 399 6.51 11.67 13.30
C TRP A 399 5.65 10.52 12.80
N GLN A 400 6.27 9.65 12.01
CA GLN A 400 5.80 8.30 11.78
C GLN A 400 6.46 7.40 12.82
N VAL A 401 5.67 6.52 13.43
CA VAL A 401 6.14 5.71 14.57
C VAL A 401 5.90 4.24 14.27
N TRP A 402 6.93 3.44 14.55
CA TRP A 402 6.90 1.99 14.52
C TRP A 402 7.18 1.46 15.92
N LYS A 403 6.38 0.50 16.37
CA LYS A 403 6.51 -0.12 17.70
C LYS A 403 6.94 -1.57 17.56
N GLY A 404 7.99 -1.92 18.30
CA GLY A 404 8.54 -3.28 18.39
C GLY A 404 8.21 -3.96 19.72
N PRO A 405 8.93 -5.03 20.07
CA PRO A 405 8.67 -5.76 21.29
C PRO A 405 9.02 -4.93 22.53
N ARG A 406 8.47 -5.35 23.68
CA ARG A 406 8.84 -4.81 24.99
C ARG A 406 10.25 -5.26 25.37
N LEU A 407 11.06 -4.35 25.89
CA LEU A 407 12.38 -4.65 26.44
C LEU A 407 12.27 -4.80 27.96
N ALA A 408 12.74 -5.93 28.49
CA ALA A 408 12.64 -6.23 29.91
C ALA A 408 13.74 -5.51 30.72
N VAL A 409 13.36 -4.96 31.88
CA VAL A 409 14.29 -4.32 32.82
C VAL A 409 15.19 -5.36 33.46
N GLY A 410 16.49 -5.07 33.56
CA GLY A 410 17.50 -5.93 34.15
C GLY A 410 17.88 -7.14 33.28
N GLN A 411 17.26 -7.32 32.12
CA GLN A 411 17.61 -8.39 31.19
C GLN A 411 18.40 -7.83 30.00
N PRO A 412 19.45 -8.54 29.54
CA PRO A 412 20.16 -8.15 28.34
C PRO A 412 19.25 -8.31 27.11
N PHE A 413 19.33 -7.36 26.19
CA PHE A 413 18.73 -7.45 24.86
C PHE A 413 19.83 -7.51 23.78
N ASP A 414 19.55 -8.24 22.70
CA ASP A 414 20.37 -8.31 21.49
C ASP A 414 19.44 -8.47 20.29
N PHE A 415 19.27 -7.38 19.54
CA PHE A 415 18.38 -7.36 18.40
C PHE A 415 18.97 -6.60 17.24
N GLN A 416 18.38 -6.82 16.07
CA GLN A 416 18.70 -6.07 14.86
C GLN A 416 17.49 -5.28 14.40
N VAL A 417 17.74 -4.06 13.94
CA VAL A 417 16.76 -3.21 13.25
C VAL A 417 17.29 -2.92 11.87
N ALA A 418 16.47 -3.05 10.84
CA ALA A 418 16.82 -2.62 9.49
C ALA A 418 15.82 -1.59 8.95
N LEU A 419 16.33 -0.58 8.25
CA LEU A 419 15.57 0.44 7.55
C LEU A 419 15.73 0.16 6.05
N HIS A 420 14.65 -0.30 5.40
CA HIS A 420 14.64 -0.71 4.00
C HIS A 420 13.77 0.22 3.15
N PRO A 421 14.36 1.06 2.28
CA PRO A 421 13.63 2.12 1.56
C PRO A 421 12.77 1.66 0.38
N ASP A 422 12.66 0.37 0.12
CA ASP A 422 11.90 -0.13 -1.03
C ASP A 422 10.70 -1.01 -0.61
N MET A 423 10.40 -1.06 0.69
CA MET A 423 9.25 -1.76 1.28
C MET A 423 8.20 -0.80 1.84
N GLY A 424 8.28 0.50 1.52
CA GLY A 424 7.38 1.52 2.08
C GLY A 424 7.34 1.46 3.61
N PRO A 425 6.16 1.62 4.24
CA PRO A 425 6.04 1.57 5.71
C PRO A 425 6.42 0.20 6.29
N GLY A 426 6.35 -0.88 5.50
CA GLY A 426 6.78 -2.21 5.92
C GLY A 426 8.30 -2.37 6.07
N GLY A 427 9.09 -1.41 5.59
CA GLY A 427 10.56 -1.46 5.57
C GLY A 427 11.26 -1.18 6.89
N ILE A 428 10.54 -0.93 7.98
CA ILE A 428 11.13 -0.80 9.31
C ILE A 428 11.08 -2.17 10.00
N LEU A 429 12.19 -2.89 9.89
CA LEU A 429 12.29 -4.31 10.22
C LEU A 429 12.99 -4.54 11.55
N PHE A 430 12.64 -5.65 12.19
CA PHE A 430 13.20 -6.11 13.44
C PHE A 430 13.42 -7.62 13.42
N ARG A 431 14.45 -8.08 14.11
CA ARG A 431 14.62 -9.49 14.48
C ARG A 431 15.42 -9.64 15.76
N VAL A 432 15.14 -10.72 16.48
CA VAL A 432 15.96 -11.13 17.63
C VAL A 432 17.18 -11.88 17.10
N ASP A 433 18.38 -11.46 17.51
CA ASP A 433 19.65 -12.00 17.01
C ASP A 433 19.76 -12.13 15.46
N GLY A 434 20.77 -12.85 14.97
CA GLY A 434 21.04 -12.99 13.53
C GLY A 434 20.32 -14.15 12.85
N SER A 435 19.75 -15.07 13.62
CA SER A 435 19.14 -16.33 13.16
C SER A 435 17.63 -16.23 12.97
N ALA A 436 16.95 -15.33 13.69
CA ALA A 436 15.53 -15.13 13.52
C ALA A 436 15.20 -14.48 12.17
N ALA A 437 14.00 -14.79 11.68
CA ALA A 437 13.45 -14.15 10.50
C ALA A 437 13.09 -12.67 10.80
N TRP A 438 13.07 -11.85 9.75
CA TRP A 438 12.67 -10.46 9.86
C TRP A 438 11.15 -10.32 10.04
N SER A 439 10.76 -9.36 10.86
CA SER A 439 9.38 -8.86 10.97
C SER A 439 9.36 -7.35 10.85
N THR A 440 8.38 -6.83 10.14
CA THR A 440 8.00 -5.42 10.11
C THR A 440 7.51 -5.00 11.50
N LEU A 441 7.98 -3.85 11.98
CA LEU A 441 7.49 -3.25 13.20
C LEU A 441 6.06 -2.71 13.03
N GLU A 442 5.25 -2.74 14.08
CA GLU A 442 3.86 -2.29 14.03
C GLU A 442 3.76 -0.79 13.76
N SER A 443 2.98 -0.38 12.76
CA SER A 443 2.77 1.03 12.45
C SER A 443 1.42 1.30 11.80
N THR A 444 0.97 2.55 11.90
CA THR A 444 -0.15 3.10 11.13
C THR A 444 0.34 3.97 9.97
N SER A 445 1.65 4.03 9.73
CA SER A 445 2.20 4.88 8.67
C SER A 445 1.84 4.36 7.29
N SER A 446 1.70 5.29 6.34
CA SER A 446 1.56 5.00 4.92
C SER A 446 2.84 5.24 4.11
N LYS A 447 3.95 5.59 4.80
CA LYS A 447 5.27 5.84 4.21
C LYS A 447 6.36 5.33 5.12
N GLY A 448 7.43 4.80 4.54
CA GLY A 448 8.60 4.33 5.27
C GLY A 448 9.78 5.31 5.18
N CYS A 449 10.98 4.73 5.11
CA CYS A 449 12.21 5.50 5.02
C CYS A 449 12.49 6.08 3.63
N GLU A 450 11.71 5.73 2.60
CA GLU A 450 11.81 6.26 1.24
C GLU A 450 11.55 7.76 1.14
N ASP A 451 10.77 8.31 2.06
CA ASP A 451 10.48 9.75 2.18
C ASP A 451 11.16 10.36 3.41
N SER A 452 12.18 9.74 4.01
CA SER A 452 12.78 10.27 5.25
C SER A 452 13.64 11.52 5.03
N LYS A 453 13.49 12.49 5.93
CA LYS A 453 14.38 13.65 6.03
C LYS A 453 15.81 13.21 6.34
N ARG A 454 16.80 13.92 5.77
CA ARG A 454 18.22 13.61 5.99
C ARG A 454 18.72 14.14 7.33
N SER A 455 19.39 13.29 8.10
CA SER A 455 20.10 13.68 9.32
C SER A 455 21.40 14.42 9.01
N GLN A 456 21.66 15.50 9.75
CA GLN A 456 22.87 16.32 9.57
C GLN A 456 24.00 15.88 10.50
N ARG A 457 23.63 15.42 11.71
CA ARG A 457 24.49 14.77 12.68
C ARG A 457 23.81 13.54 13.25
N TRP A 458 24.55 12.75 14.02
CA TRP A 458 24.06 11.58 14.73
C TRP A 458 24.60 11.55 16.16
N ALA A 459 23.83 10.95 17.05
CA ALA A 459 24.18 10.71 18.44
C ALA A 459 23.84 9.27 18.85
N VAL A 460 24.59 8.76 19.83
CA VAL A 460 24.38 7.42 20.41
C VAL A 460 24.09 7.55 21.89
N GLY A 461 23.02 6.92 22.36
CA GLY A 461 22.66 6.89 23.77
C GLY A 461 22.03 8.17 24.31
N HIS A 462 21.79 9.19 23.47
CA HIS A 462 21.11 10.43 23.85
C HIS A 462 20.43 11.11 22.66
N GLY A 463 19.48 11.98 22.97
CA GLY A 463 18.68 12.73 22.00
C GLY A 463 19.40 13.95 21.40
N GLN A 464 18.68 14.69 20.57
CA GLN A 464 19.24 15.78 19.77
C GLN A 464 19.73 16.99 20.58
N SER A 465 19.18 17.22 21.78
CA SER A 465 19.59 18.35 22.64
C SER A 465 20.81 18.04 23.52
N GLY A 466 21.53 16.94 23.25
CA GLY A 466 22.78 16.58 23.92
C GLY A 466 22.61 15.46 24.95
N THR A 467 23.65 15.22 25.75
CA THR A 467 23.76 14.04 26.62
C THR A 467 22.71 13.94 27.73
N ALA A 468 22.00 15.03 28.02
CA ALA A 468 20.91 15.07 29.01
C ALA A 468 19.51 14.86 28.38
N ASP A 469 19.39 14.91 27.06
CA ASP A 469 18.12 14.68 26.35
C ASP A 469 17.88 13.18 26.22
N ARG A 470 16.83 12.67 26.88
CA ARG A 470 16.38 11.27 26.83
C ARG A 470 17.56 10.27 26.82
N PRO A 471 18.48 10.35 27.81
CA PRO A 471 19.65 9.50 27.83
C PRO A 471 19.25 8.04 28.01
N PHE A 472 20.01 7.12 27.43
CA PHE A 472 19.90 5.71 27.73
C PHE A 472 20.19 5.46 29.22
N SER A 473 19.20 4.94 29.94
CA SER A 473 19.30 4.63 31.38
C SER A 473 19.52 3.13 31.58
N GLY A 474 20.58 2.63 30.96
CA GLY A 474 20.96 1.23 31.00
C GLY A 474 22.47 1.03 30.99
N GLU A 475 22.88 -0.22 30.87
CA GLU A 475 24.28 -0.62 30.88
C GLU A 475 24.68 -1.27 29.55
N LEU A 476 25.98 -1.19 29.24
CA LEU A 476 26.62 -1.93 28.16
C LEU A 476 26.00 -1.70 26.77
N LEU A 477 25.51 -0.49 26.49
CA LEU A 477 24.99 -0.14 25.16
C LEU A 477 26.11 -0.31 24.11
N ARG A 478 25.89 -1.20 23.16
CA ARG A 478 26.79 -1.46 22.03
C ARG A 478 25.99 -1.51 20.75
N ILE A 479 26.42 -0.72 19.77
CA ILE A 479 25.77 -0.63 18.46
C ILE A 479 26.78 -1.00 17.39
N LEU A 480 26.36 -1.87 16.48
CA LEU A 480 27.06 -2.13 15.22
C LEU A 480 26.17 -1.66 14.07
N VAL A 481 26.77 -1.16 12.99
CA VAL A 481 26.05 -0.77 11.78
C VAL A 481 26.58 -1.51 10.54
N ALA A 482 25.66 -1.88 9.66
CA ALA A 482 25.95 -2.24 8.28
C ALA A 482 25.04 -1.46 7.34
N ARG A 483 25.52 -1.27 6.11
CA ARG A 483 24.75 -0.65 5.04
C ARG A 483 24.93 -1.40 3.75
N LYS A 484 23.93 -1.32 2.89
CA LYS A 484 23.96 -1.90 1.56
C LYS A 484 23.11 -1.07 0.62
N THR A 485 23.68 -0.70 -0.54
CA THR A 485 22.86 -0.21 -1.65
C THR A 485 22.07 -1.38 -2.23
N PRO A 486 20.73 -1.30 -2.33
CA PRO A 486 19.93 -2.32 -3.01
C PRO A 486 20.50 -2.63 -4.40
N LEU A 487 20.66 -3.92 -4.70
CA LEU A 487 21.13 -4.39 -5.99
C LEU A 487 20.02 -4.19 -7.02
N PHE A 488 20.14 -3.12 -7.81
CA PHE A 488 19.38 -2.95 -9.04
C PHE A 488 20.38 -2.57 -10.14
N ASP A 489 20.18 -3.08 -11.35
CA ASP A 489 21.11 -2.92 -12.46
C ASP A 489 21.57 -1.45 -12.64
N ALA A 490 22.87 -1.27 -12.85
CA ALA A 490 23.52 0.04 -12.95
C ALA A 490 22.94 0.95 -14.06
N ALA A 491 22.28 0.37 -15.07
CA ALA A 491 21.58 1.11 -16.12
C ALA A 491 20.36 1.90 -15.59
N GLU A 492 19.70 1.43 -14.52
CA GLU A 492 18.48 2.04 -13.97
C GLU A 492 18.73 3.06 -12.85
N GLN A 493 19.86 2.96 -12.13
CA GLN A 493 20.21 3.94 -11.09
C GLN A 493 20.34 5.37 -11.66
N ASN A 494 20.73 5.51 -12.93
CA ASN A 494 20.80 6.78 -13.64
C ASN A 494 19.45 7.50 -13.79
N HIS A 495 18.32 6.77 -13.78
CA HIS A 495 16.99 7.38 -13.85
C HIS A 495 16.57 8.06 -12.54
N ARG A 496 16.92 7.48 -11.37
CA ARG A 496 16.67 8.07 -10.04
C ARG A 496 17.42 9.41 -9.87
N ALA A 497 18.67 9.49 -10.33
CA ALA A 497 19.47 10.71 -10.24
C ALA A 497 18.89 11.88 -11.07
N ARG A 498 18.34 11.60 -12.26
CA ARG A 498 17.79 12.62 -13.17
C ARG A 498 16.46 13.20 -12.71
N PHE A 499 15.57 12.40 -12.12
CA PHE A 499 14.29 12.89 -11.58
C PHE A 499 14.47 13.73 -10.30
N ARG A 500 15.41 13.36 -9.42
CA ARG A 500 15.69 14.12 -8.19
C ARG A 500 16.28 15.52 -8.46
N HIS A 501 17.02 15.69 -9.56
CA HIS A 501 17.59 16.99 -9.92
C HIS A 501 16.53 18.03 -10.36
N MET A 502 15.35 17.59 -10.84
CA MET A 502 14.27 18.50 -11.23
C MET A 502 13.42 18.98 -10.05
N GLN A 503 13.29 18.20 -8.97
CA GLN A 503 12.49 18.59 -7.79
C GLN A 503 13.24 19.50 -6.81
N ASN A 504 14.58 19.55 -6.88
CA ASN A 504 15.42 20.33 -5.95
C ASN A 504 15.95 21.67 -6.51
N GLN A 505 15.39 22.20 -7.60
CA GLN A 505 15.70 23.56 -8.03
C GLN A 505 14.67 24.56 -7.50
N PRO A 506 15.03 25.46 -6.56
CA PRO A 506 14.18 26.59 -6.22
C PRO A 506 14.14 27.54 -7.44
N GLY A 507 12.97 27.59 -8.10
CA GLY A 507 12.76 28.37 -9.31
C GLY A 507 12.93 29.87 -9.09
N ARG A 508 14.09 30.41 -9.46
CA ARG A 508 14.21 31.75 -10.06
C ARG A 508 14.34 31.56 -11.56
N VAL A 509 13.22 31.40 -12.26
CA VAL A 509 13.18 31.53 -13.72
C VAL A 509 12.75 32.95 -14.03
N SER A 510 13.73 33.85 -14.22
CA SER A 510 13.51 35.18 -14.78
C SER A 510 13.39 35.06 -16.30
N VAL A 511 12.16 35.00 -16.81
CA VAL A 511 11.92 35.08 -18.26
C VAL A 511 12.04 36.55 -18.70
N ARG A 512 13.18 36.91 -19.29
CA ARG A 512 13.34 38.18 -20.03
C ARG A 512 12.60 38.09 -21.35
N PHE A 513 11.48 38.81 -21.49
CA PHE A 513 10.85 39.04 -22.79
C PHE A 513 11.69 40.01 -23.63
N ARG A 514 12.21 39.54 -24.76
CA ARG A 514 12.63 40.41 -25.89
C ARG A 514 11.47 40.50 -26.88
N LYS A 515 10.94 41.71 -27.08
CA LYS A 515 10.06 42.05 -28.22
C LYS A 515 10.88 42.03 -29.52
N PRO A 516 10.23 41.72 -30.65
CA PRO A 516 10.29 42.65 -31.77
C PRO A 516 8.91 42.98 -32.35
N TRP A 517 8.82 44.20 -32.86
CA TRP A 517 7.69 44.76 -33.59
C TRP A 517 7.79 44.49 -35.10
N ALA A 518 6.65 44.73 -35.78
CA ALA A 518 6.41 44.97 -37.21
C ALA A 518 6.12 43.76 -38.12
N ASN A 519 4.85 43.58 -38.51
CA ASN A 519 4.35 44.10 -39.79
C ASN A 519 2.83 43.92 -39.93
N ALA A 520 2.20 44.90 -40.58
CA ALA A 520 0.79 45.00 -40.88
C ALA A 520 0.41 44.31 -42.20
N GLN A 521 -0.82 43.82 -42.33
CA GLN A 521 -1.79 44.20 -43.39
C GLN A 521 -3.04 43.28 -43.43
N ARG A 522 -4.21 43.95 -43.39
CA ARG A 522 -5.52 43.72 -44.07
C ARG A 522 -5.94 42.30 -44.49
N LEU A 523 -7.21 41.94 -44.15
CA LEU A 523 -8.34 41.79 -45.10
C LEU A 523 -9.68 41.44 -44.40
N ARG A 524 -10.74 42.21 -44.76
CA ARG A 524 -12.21 41.94 -44.94
C ARG A 524 -12.78 40.65 -44.30
N GLY A 525 -13.88 40.61 -43.55
CA GLY A 525 -15.17 41.31 -43.67
C GLY A 525 -16.20 40.40 -44.34
N TYR A 526 -17.18 39.82 -43.61
CA TYR A 526 -18.53 39.45 -44.07
C TYR A 526 -19.44 39.08 -42.86
N ALA A 527 -20.73 39.34 -43.02
CA ALA A 527 -21.77 39.52 -42.01
C ALA A 527 -22.80 38.37 -41.94
N LEU A 528 -23.84 38.57 -41.10
CA LEU A 528 -25.17 37.93 -41.03
C LEU A 528 -25.24 36.66 -40.14
N THR A 529 -26.22 36.39 -39.26
CA THR A 529 -27.54 36.99 -38.93
C THR A 529 -28.05 36.36 -37.62
N GLU A 530 -28.76 37.12 -36.78
CA GLU A 530 -29.62 36.61 -35.70
C GLU A 530 -30.99 36.14 -36.24
N ARG A 531 -31.55 35.05 -35.67
CA ARG A 531 -33.00 34.90 -35.42
C ARG A 531 -33.33 33.72 -34.46
N SER A 532 -33.84 34.11 -33.29
CA SER A 532 -34.99 33.58 -32.54
C SER A 532 -35.23 32.07 -32.35
N LEU A 533 -35.35 31.61 -31.10
CA LEU A 533 -36.65 31.22 -30.51
C LEU A 533 -36.53 30.92 -28.99
N ILE A 534 -37.47 31.51 -28.22
CA ILE A 534 -37.69 31.41 -26.77
C ILE A 534 -38.92 30.51 -26.53
N GLN A 535 -39.02 29.99 -25.29
CA GLN A 535 -40.08 29.23 -24.60
C GLN A 535 -39.85 27.71 -24.57
N GLY A 536 -39.91 27.02 -23.43
CA GLY A 536 -40.23 27.42 -22.05
C GLY A 536 -40.17 26.17 -21.18
N ILE A 537 -39.79 26.30 -19.90
CA ILE A 537 -39.97 25.25 -18.89
C ILE A 537 -40.48 25.93 -17.63
N GLU A 538 -41.73 25.62 -17.29
CA GLU A 538 -42.30 25.82 -15.97
C GLU A 538 -42.50 24.44 -15.31
N GLU A 539 -42.27 24.45 -14.00
CA GLU A 539 -42.90 23.63 -12.96
C GLU A 539 -42.54 22.13 -12.84
N SER A 540 -41.88 21.78 -11.73
CA SER A 540 -42.62 21.51 -10.48
C SER A 540 -41.67 21.23 -9.32
N ALA A 541 -41.97 21.87 -8.20
CA ALA A 541 -41.27 21.79 -6.92
C ALA A 541 -41.88 20.70 -6.03
N HIS A 542 -41.08 20.10 -5.16
CA HIS A 542 -41.57 19.60 -3.87
C HIS A 542 -40.65 19.99 -2.71
N VAL A 543 -41.31 20.61 -1.73
CA VAL A 543 -40.83 21.14 -0.46
C VAL A 543 -40.95 20.04 0.60
N TYR A 544 -39.97 19.93 1.51
CA TYR A 544 -40.16 19.34 2.84
C TYR A 544 -39.79 20.37 3.92
N PRO A 545 -40.53 20.43 5.05
CA PRO A 545 -40.40 21.51 6.04
C PRO A 545 -39.32 21.24 7.09
N ARG A 546 -38.84 22.35 7.68
CA ARG A 546 -38.01 22.41 8.89
C ARG A 546 -38.76 21.84 10.10
N GLN A 547 -38.04 21.13 10.96
CA GLN A 547 -38.37 21.02 12.38
C GLN A 547 -37.22 21.52 13.25
N GLU A 548 -37.63 22.08 14.39
CA GLU A 548 -36.91 22.98 15.27
C GLU A 548 -35.94 22.25 16.21
N ARG A 549 -34.96 23.02 16.70
CA ARG A 549 -34.04 22.65 17.78
C ARG A 549 -34.70 22.97 19.13
N GLU A 550 -34.57 22.05 20.08
CA GLU A 550 -34.55 22.37 21.51
C GLU A 550 -33.32 21.69 22.14
N ASP A 551 -32.60 22.47 22.94
CA ASP A 551 -31.47 22.05 23.78
C ASP A 551 -31.97 21.35 25.06
N PHE A 552 -31.18 20.42 25.63
CA PHE A 552 -30.76 20.39 27.06
C PHE A 552 -30.11 19.05 27.46
N GLY A 553 -29.01 19.12 28.23
CA GLY A 553 -28.85 18.34 29.47
C GLY A 553 -28.04 17.04 29.46
N ILE A 554 -27.06 16.98 30.36
CA ILE A 554 -26.12 15.89 30.68
C ILE A 554 -26.77 14.86 31.64
N GLU A 555 -26.49 13.54 31.49
CA GLU A 555 -26.14 12.55 32.54
C GLU A 555 -26.23 11.08 32.04
N ALA A 556 -25.36 10.20 32.54
CA ALA A 556 -25.41 8.72 32.45
C ALA A 556 -25.64 8.14 33.89
N PRO A 557 -25.90 6.83 34.18
CA PRO A 557 -25.83 5.58 33.37
C PRO A 557 -26.96 4.52 33.59
N GLY A 558 -26.99 3.40 32.82
CA GLY A 558 -27.72 2.16 33.18
C GLY A 558 -28.14 1.21 32.03
N CYS A 559 -27.69 -0.06 32.06
CA CYS A 559 -28.08 -1.21 31.17
C CYS A 559 -29.45 -1.82 31.60
N PRO A 560 -30.22 -2.68 30.86
CA PRO A 560 -29.80 -3.69 29.86
C PRO A 560 -30.71 -3.97 28.62
N ALA A 561 -30.14 -4.75 27.67
CA ALA A 561 -30.72 -5.71 26.69
C ALA A 561 -32.11 -5.48 26.03
N ASP A 562 -32.12 -5.27 24.70
CA ASP A 562 -32.66 -6.18 23.66
C ASP A 562 -33.07 -5.44 22.36
N ARG A 563 -32.80 -6.10 21.23
CA ARG A 563 -33.25 -5.81 19.83
C ARG A 563 -32.68 -4.56 19.16
N VAL A 564 -31.67 -4.75 18.31
CA VAL A 564 -31.31 -3.78 17.26
C VAL A 564 -31.54 -4.41 15.88
N SER A 565 -32.49 -3.80 15.17
CA SER A 565 -32.78 -3.99 13.76
C SER A 565 -31.65 -3.43 12.88
N ALA A 566 -31.36 -4.11 11.79
CA ALA A 566 -30.44 -3.67 10.75
C ALA A 566 -30.90 -2.36 10.09
N ARG A 567 -30.36 -1.23 10.53
CA ARG A 567 -30.24 0.04 9.79
C ARG A 567 -29.45 1.00 10.68
N GLU A 568 -28.13 0.93 10.59
CA GLU A 568 -27.18 1.99 10.97
C GLU A 568 -25.77 1.47 10.65
N CYS A 569 -25.42 1.62 9.38
CA CYS A 569 -24.05 1.69 8.88
C CYS A 569 -24.12 2.80 7.85
N TRP A 570 -23.13 3.71 7.86
CA TRP A 570 -23.11 5.03 7.22
C TRP A 570 -23.64 6.16 8.11
N ASP A 571 -22.83 6.53 9.10
CA ASP A 571 -22.29 7.89 9.23
C ASP A 571 -20.85 7.83 9.78
#